data_AF-A0A5E4JRV4-F1
#
_entry.id   AF-A0A5E4JRV4-F1
#
_cell.length_a   1.000
_cell.length_b   1.000
_cell.length_c   1.000
_cell.angle_alpha   90.00
_cell.angle_beta   90.00
_cell.angle_gamma   90.00
#
_symmetry.space_group_name_H-M   'P 1'
#
loop_
_entity.id
_entity.type
_entity.pdbx_description
1 polymer ?
#
loop_
_entity_poly.entity_id
_entity_poly.type
_entity_poly.pdbx_seq_one_letter_code
_entity_poly.pdbx_strand_id
1 'polypeptide(L)'
;MGIKYFSADDVKKEAEEIVRVLNWNYIDLSNVGFLRSKGSSSRGTIARCHALGKAMQLAMGRTTGFYLVEVISEKFDKLPRDEQTKTIIHELMHIPKTFGGGFIHHDMVHEDTVKIVFEHYTNLKLNFQTSPIPFNVKKHLEEKNRQRVFRKEIRWF
;
A
#
# COMPACT_ATOMS: atom_id res chain seq x y z
N MET A 1 -30.65 -7.54 2.16
CA MET A 1 -30.02 -6.40 2.86
C MET A 1 -28.93 -5.86 1.95
N GLY A 2 -28.82 -4.53 1.78
CA GLY A 2 -27.82 -3.94 0.87
C GLY A 2 -26.39 -4.05 1.40
N ILE A 3 -25.40 -3.93 0.50
CA ILE A 3 -23.97 -3.87 0.88
C ILE A 3 -23.71 -2.57 1.65
N LYS A 4 -23.00 -2.68 2.77
CA LYS A 4 -22.54 -1.55 3.58
C LYS A 4 -21.04 -1.41 3.47
N TYR A 5 -20.54 -0.18 3.41
CA TYR A 5 -19.12 0.14 3.31
C TYR A 5 -18.62 0.83 4.58
N PHE A 6 -17.39 0.49 4.97
CA PHE A 6 -16.70 0.99 6.16
C PHE A 6 -15.26 1.37 5.78
N SER A 7 -14.60 2.22 6.58
CA SER A 7 -13.16 2.45 6.40
C SER A 7 -12.37 1.16 6.66
N ALA A 8 -11.25 1.02 5.95
CA ALA A 8 -10.30 -0.08 6.12
C ALA A 8 -8.90 0.47 6.42
N ASP A 9 -8.77 1.19 7.53
CA ASP A 9 -7.51 1.85 7.92
C ASP A 9 -6.39 0.85 8.22
N ASP A 10 -6.74 -0.37 8.65
CA ASP A 10 -5.81 -1.49 8.81
C ASP A 10 -5.24 -1.96 7.46
N VAL A 11 -6.09 -2.09 6.45
CA VAL A 11 -5.69 -2.45 5.08
C VAL A 11 -4.84 -1.35 4.45
N LYS A 12 -5.20 -0.08 4.67
CA LYS A 12 -4.41 1.07 4.22
C LYS A 12 -3.00 1.05 4.80
N LYS A 13 -2.85 0.83 6.11
CA LYS A 13 -1.54 0.78 6.78
C LYS A 13 -0.66 -0.35 6.26
N GLU A 14 -1.24 -1.53 6.04
CA GLU A 14 -0.52 -2.66 5.45
C GLU A 14 -0.10 -2.35 4.01
N ALA A 15 -0.97 -1.74 3.20
CA ALA A 15 -0.65 -1.31 1.85
C ALA A 15 0.48 -0.26 1.81
N GLU A 16 0.48 0.71 2.73
CA GLU A 16 1.57 1.68 2.90
C GLU A 16 2.91 1.01 3.18
N GLU A 17 2.92 -0.01 4.05
CA GLU A 17 4.13 -0.79 4.32
C GLU A 17 4.57 -1.60 3.11
N ILE A 18 3.67 -2.33 2.46
CA ILE A 18 3.95 -3.13 1.26
C ILE A 18 4.58 -2.25 0.17
N VAL A 19 3.93 -1.13 -0.16
CA VAL A 19 4.40 -0.20 -1.21
C VAL A 19 5.78 0.35 -0.87
N ARG A 20 6.02 0.71 0.41
CA ARG A 20 7.32 1.20 0.89
C ARG A 20 8.40 0.13 0.79
N VAL A 21 8.14 -1.08 1.29
CA VAL A 21 9.13 -2.17 1.34
C VAL A 21 9.46 -2.66 -0.07
N LEU A 22 8.46 -2.83 -0.94
CA LEU A 22 8.65 -3.25 -2.33
C LEU A 22 9.09 -2.11 -3.27
N ASN A 23 9.23 -0.88 -2.75
CA ASN A 23 9.61 0.30 -3.51
C ASN A 23 8.69 0.55 -4.74
N TRP A 24 7.39 0.35 -4.57
CA TRP A 24 6.38 0.56 -5.62
C TRP A 24 5.99 2.04 -5.76
N ASN A 25 6.98 2.90 -6.02
CA ASN A 25 6.81 4.35 -6.08
C ASN A 25 5.84 4.86 -7.16
N TYR A 26 5.40 3.98 -8.07
CA TYR A 26 4.38 4.30 -9.07
C TYR A 26 2.95 4.32 -8.49
N ILE A 27 2.73 3.73 -7.32
CA ILE A 27 1.44 3.73 -6.63
C ILE A 27 1.36 4.95 -5.73
N ASP A 28 0.63 5.96 -6.16
CA ASP A 28 0.31 7.11 -5.33
C ASP A 28 -0.88 6.79 -4.40
N LEU A 29 -0.57 6.40 -3.17
CA LEU A 29 -1.55 6.02 -2.15
C LEU A 29 -2.50 7.17 -1.74
N SER A 30 -2.18 8.43 -2.05
CA SER A 30 -3.14 9.54 -1.87
C SER A 30 -4.34 9.45 -2.83
N ASN A 31 -4.17 8.69 -3.92
CA ASN A 31 -5.18 8.43 -4.94
C ASN A 31 -5.67 6.97 -4.94
N VAL A 32 -5.49 6.27 -3.81
CA VAL A 32 -6.05 4.92 -3.58
C VAL A 32 -6.96 4.96 -2.35
N GLY A 33 -8.24 4.68 -2.55
CA GLY A 33 -9.20 4.45 -1.48
C GLY A 33 -9.09 3.04 -0.91
N PHE A 34 -9.41 2.89 0.38
CA PHE A 34 -9.45 1.59 1.07
C PHE A 34 -10.77 1.44 1.80
N LEU A 35 -11.58 0.46 1.39
CA LEU A 35 -12.89 0.20 1.99
C LEU A 35 -13.03 -1.27 2.39
N ARG A 36 -13.83 -1.48 3.42
CA ARG A 36 -14.30 -2.79 3.85
C ARG A 36 -15.80 -2.87 3.58
N SER A 37 -16.25 -3.92 2.89
CA SER A 37 -17.68 -4.15 2.66
C SER A 37 -18.24 -5.27 3.55
N LYS A 38 -19.53 -5.16 3.89
CA LYS A 38 -20.33 -6.19 4.58
C LYS A 38 -21.68 -6.38 3.88
N GLY A 39 -22.19 -7.61 3.89
CA GLY A 39 -23.43 -8.02 3.23
C GLY A 39 -23.23 -8.50 1.79
N SER A 40 -22.00 -8.80 1.38
CA SER A 40 -21.70 -9.33 0.04
C SER A 40 -22.13 -10.80 -0.09
N SER A 41 -22.88 -11.13 -1.15
CA SER A 41 -23.27 -12.51 -1.47
C SER A 41 -22.22 -13.26 -2.31
N SER A 42 -21.11 -12.61 -2.68
CA SER A 42 -20.08 -13.26 -3.49
C SER A 42 -19.45 -14.42 -2.74
N ARG A 43 -19.44 -15.60 -3.36
CA ARG A 43 -18.90 -16.85 -2.76
C ARG A 43 -17.39 -17.01 -2.92
N GLY A 44 -16.80 -16.51 -4.00
CA GLY A 44 -15.36 -16.65 -4.29
C GLY A 44 -14.50 -15.40 -4.04
N THR A 45 -15.10 -14.20 -4.04
CA THR A 45 -14.31 -12.95 -3.93
C THR A 45 -13.91 -12.65 -2.49
N ILE A 46 -12.63 -12.41 -2.23
CA ILE A 46 -12.09 -12.00 -0.92
C ILE A 46 -11.89 -10.48 -0.89
N ALA A 47 -11.31 -9.93 -1.95
CA ALA A 47 -11.10 -8.51 -2.15
C ALA A 47 -11.34 -8.16 -3.64
N ARG A 48 -11.36 -6.85 -3.93
CA ARG A 48 -11.48 -6.29 -5.28
C ARG A 48 -10.62 -5.05 -5.38
N CYS A 49 -10.14 -4.79 -6.58
CA CYS A 49 -9.54 -3.53 -6.95
C CYS A 49 -10.42 -2.91 -8.04
N HIS A 50 -10.84 -1.67 -7.82
CA HIS A 50 -11.64 -0.90 -8.75
C HIS A 50 -10.81 0.25 -9.28
N ALA A 51 -10.92 0.55 -10.58
CA ALA A 51 -10.35 1.75 -11.17
C ALA A 51 -11.49 2.70 -11.56
N LEU A 52 -11.33 3.99 -11.23
CA LEU A 52 -12.24 5.01 -11.74
C LEU A 52 -12.01 5.17 -13.23
N GLY A 53 -13.02 4.91 -14.06
CA GLY A 53 -12.88 4.98 -15.52
C GLY A 53 -12.45 6.36 -16.02
N LYS A 54 -11.72 6.41 -17.15
CA LYS A 54 -11.10 7.64 -17.66
C LYS A 54 -12.10 8.78 -17.90
N ALA A 55 -13.28 8.47 -18.43
CA ALA A 55 -14.33 9.46 -18.65
C ALA A 55 -14.80 10.11 -17.35
N MET A 56 -14.97 9.33 -16.28
CA MET A 56 -15.37 9.85 -14.96
C MET A 56 -14.27 10.69 -14.33
N GLN A 57 -13.00 10.30 -14.46
CA GLN A 57 -11.88 11.12 -14.00
C GLN A 57 -11.89 12.50 -14.66
N LEU A 58 -12.04 12.55 -15.99
CA LEU A 58 -12.08 13.80 -16.75
C LEU A 58 -13.27 14.67 -16.31
N ALA A 59 -14.47 14.07 -16.18
CA ALA A 59 -15.66 14.78 -15.72
C ALA A 59 -15.51 15.34 -14.29
N MET A 60 -14.74 14.66 -13.43
CA MET A 60 -14.43 15.10 -12.07
C MET A 60 -13.23 16.07 -11.99
N GLY A 61 -12.64 16.45 -13.13
CA GLY A 61 -11.46 17.33 -13.16
C GLY A 61 -10.17 16.68 -12.61
N ARG A 62 -10.12 15.34 -12.57
CA ARG A 62 -8.97 14.60 -12.07
C ARG A 62 -7.93 14.41 -13.17
N THR A 63 -6.68 14.71 -12.86
CA THR A 63 -5.53 14.52 -13.76
C THR A 63 -4.83 13.17 -13.53
N THR A 64 -5.05 12.54 -12.38
CA THR A 64 -4.46 11.25 -11.98
C THR A 64 -5.51 10.16 -11.87
N GLY A 65 -5.06 8.90 -12.03
CA GLY A 65 -5.88 7.73 -11.75
C GLY A 65 -6.45 7.76 -10.34
N PHE A 66 -7.59 7.09 -10.15
CA PHE A 66 -8.11 6.80 -8.82
C PHE A 66 -8.46 5.33 -8.74
N TYR A 67 -8.01 4.69 -7.68
CA TYR A 67 -8.23 3.27 -7.43
C TYR A 67 -8.90 3.07 -6.08
N LEU A 68 -9.59 1.95 -5.92
CA LEU A 68 -10.20 1.54 -4.66
C LEU A 68 -9.86 0.07 -4.41
N VAL A 69 -9.16 -0.20 -3.31
CA VAL A 69 -9.01 -1.54 -2.76
C VAL A 69 -10.16 -1.79 -1.79
N GLU A 70 -11.00 -2.77 -2.12
CA GLU A 70 -12.16 -3.18 -1.33
C GLU A 70 -11.93 -4.59 -0.77
N VAL A 71 -11.96 -4.75 0.56
CA VAL A 71 -11.94 -6.07 1.20
C VAL A 71 -13.34 -6.49 1.67
N ILE A 72 -13.73 -7.75 1.44
CA ILE A 72 -15.01 -8.30 1.88
C ILE A 72 -14.83 -8.90 3.28
N SER A 73 -15.40 -8.23 4.28
CA SER A 73 -15.21 -8.53 5.71
C SER A 73 -15.51 -9.98 6.07
N GLU A 74 -16.56 -10.57 5.49
CA GLU A 74 -16.98 -11.95 5.78
C GLU A 74 -15.91 -13.01 5.48
N LYS A 75 -14.91 -12.67 4.66
CA LYS A 75 -13.83 -13.57 4.25
C LYS A 75 -12.46 -13.04 4.63
N PHE A 76 -12.15 -11.81 4.24
CA PHE A 76 -10.83 -11.21 4.46
C PHE A 76 -10.45 -11.20 5.94
N ASP A 77 -11.39 -10.83 6.83
CA ASP A 77 -11.11 -10.71 8.25
C ASP A 77 -10.87 -12.07 8.95
N LYS A 78 -11.24 -13.19 8.28
CA LYS A 78 -11.01 -14.55 8.77
C LYS A 78 -9.67 -15.14 8.30
N LEU A 79 -8.98 -14.47 7.38
CA LEU A 79 -7.71 -14.95 6.85
C LEU A 79 -6.58 -14.77 7.88
N PRO A 80 -5.59 -15.68 7.90
CA PRO A 80 -4.31 -15.44 8.55
C PRO A 80 -3.63 -14.18 8.01
N ARG A 81 -2.76 -13.56 8.81
CA ARG A 81 -2.09 -12.30 8.43
C ARG A 81 -1.30 -12.39 7.13
N ASP A 82 -0.62 -13.50 6.88
CA ASP A 82 0.14 -13.70 5.64
C ASP A 82 -0.80 -13.73 4.41
N GLU A 83 -1.95 -14.40 4.52
CA GLU A 83 -2.95 -14.46 3.45
C GLU A 83 -3.67 -13.11 3.24
N GLN A 84 -3.88 -12.33 4.31
CA GLN A 84 -4.33 -10.94 4.19
C GLN A 84 -3.32 -10.10 3.41
N THR A 85 -2.03 -10.24 3.75
CA THR A 85 -0.94 -9.51 3.09
C THR A 85 -0.86 -9.88 1.61
N LYS A 86 -0.89 -11.18 1.27
CA LYS A 86 -0.95 -11.66 -0.12
C LYS A 86 -2.15 -11.12 -0.87
N THR A 87 -3.32 -11.10 -0.23
CA THR A 87 -4.54 -10.52 -0.83
C THR A 87 -4.36 -9.03 -1.14
N ILE A 88 -3.76 -8.25 -0.23
CA ILE A 88 -3.49 -6.83 -0.48
C ILE A 88 -2.47 -6.64 -1.61
N ILE A 89 -1.40 -7.45 -1.63
CA ILE A 89 -0.42 -7.47 -2.73
C ILE A 89 -1.13 -7.74 -4.07
N HIS A 90 -2.01 -8.74 -4.11
CA HIS A 90 -2.80 -9.08 -5.30
C HIS A 90 -3.59 -7.88 -5.82
N GLU A 91 -4.35 -7.20 -4.95
CA GLU A 91 -5.16 -6.05 -5.36
C GLU A 91 -4.31 -4.86 -5.80
N LEU A 92 -3.16 -4.62 -5.16
CA LEU A 92 -2.22 -3.57 -5.56
C LEU A 92 -1.56 -3.87 -6.91
N MET A 93 -1.28 -5.14 -7.22
CA MET A 93 -0.71 -5.56 -8.51
C MET A 93 -1.63 -5.28 -9.70
N HIS A 94 -2.93 -5.11 -9.47
CA HIS A 94 -3.86 -4.69 -10.52
C HIS A 94 -3.69 -3.22 -10.94
N ILE A 95 -3.03 -2.41 -10.12
CA ILE A 95 -2.78 -1.01 -10.43
C ILE A 95 -1.64 -0.95 -11.46
N PRO A 96 -1.89 -0.44 -12.69
CA PRO A 96 -0.86 -0.37 -13.71
C PRO A 96 0.22 0.65 -13.34
N LYS A 97 1.45 0.40 -13.78
CA LYS A 97 2.59 1.32 -13.59
C LYS A 97 2.36 2.73 -14.16
N THR A 98 1.46 2.87 -15.13
CA THR A 98 1.07 4.17 -15.70
C THR A 98 0.14 4.99 -14.80
N PHE A 99 -0.52 4.35 -13.82
CA PHE A 99 -1.46 4.96 -12.87
C PHE A 99 -2.55 5.84 -13.55
N GLY A 100 -2.91 5.52 -14.80
CA GLY A 100 -3.73 6.39 -15.66
C GLY A 100 -5.24 6.20 -15.55
N GLY A 101 -5.73 5.30 -14.69
CA GLY A 101 -7.14 4.91 -14.61
C GLY A 101 -7.53 3.65 -15.36
N GLY A 102 -6.58 3.00 -16.04
CA GLY A 102 -6.74 1.63 -16.53
C GLY A 102 -6.58 0.61 -15.39
N PHE A 103 -6.92 -0.64 -15.67
CA PHE A 103 -6.87 -1.73 -14.70
C PHE A 103 -6.23 -2.96 -15.34
N ILE A 104 -5.29 -3.61 -14.65
CA ILE A 104 -4.75 -4.90 -15.08
C ILE A 104 -5.76 -5.97 -14.68
N HIS A 105 -6.24 -6.76 -15.64
CA HIS A 105 -7.24 -7.80 -15.35
C HIS A 105 -6.64 -8.97 -14.56
N HIS A 106 -7.50 -9.65 -13.80
CA HIS A 106 -7.14 -10.81 -12.97
C HIS A 106 -6.37 -11.90 -13.72
N ASP A 107 -6.62 -12.08 -15.02
CA ASP A 107 -5.94 -13.09 -15.83
C ASP A 107 -4.43 -12.86 -15.97
N MET A 108 -3.94 -11.67 -15.60
CA MET A 108 -2.51 -11.31 -15.65
C MET A 108 -1.84 -11.31 -14.26
N VAL A 109 -2.62 -11.38 -13.17
CA VAL A 109 -2.11 -11.44 -11.80
C VAL A 109 -2.38 -12.84 -11.25
N HIS A 110 -1.41 -13.73 -11.45
CA HIS A 110 -1.51 -15.12 -11.02
C HIS A 110 -1.07 -15.31 -9.56
N GLU A 111 -1.65 -16.30 -8.89
CA GLU A 111 -1.32 -16.66 -7.50
C GLU A 111 0.18 -16.92 -7.31
N ASP A 112 0.83 -17.58 -8.27
CA ASP A 112 2.29 -17.82 -8.23
C ASP A 112 3.09 -16.52 -8.23
N THR A 113 2.64 -15.51 -8.98
CA THR A 113 3.31 -14.20 -9.01
C THR A 113 3.12 -13.47 -7.68
N VAL A 114 1.92 -13.54 -7.09
CA VAL A 114 1.66 -12.99 -5.75
C VAL A 114 2.56 -13.66 -4.71
N LYS A 115 2.73 -14.99 -4.79
CA LYS A 115 3.62 -15.73 -3.89
C LYS A 115 5.07 -15.26 -4.00
N ILE A 116 5.59 -15.13 -5.22
CA ILE A 116 6.96 -14.61 -5.46
C ILE A 116 7.12 -13.20 -4.88
N VAL A 117 6.14 -12.32 -5.11
CA VAL A 117 6.17 -10.94 -4.58
C VAL A 117 6.09 -10.93 -3.06
N PHE A 118 5.26 -11.78 -2.46
CA PHE A 118 5.14 -11.92 -1.00
C PHE A 118 6.42 -12.46 -0.35
N GLU A 119 7.07 -13.45 -0.96
CA GLU A 119 8.38 -13.95 -0.51
C GLU A 119 9.44 -12.84 -0.58
N HIS A 120 9.47 -12.07 -1.68
CA HIS A 120 10.36 -10.92 -1.81
C HIS A 120 10.10 -9.84 -0.74
N TYR A 121 8.82 -9.50 -0.51
CA TYR A 121 8.41 -8.59 0.57
C TYR A 121 8.90 -9.06 1.93
N THR A 122 8.71 -10.34 2.24
CA THR A 122 9.11 -10.95 3.52
C THR A 122 10.63 -10.89 3.71
N ASN A 123 11.39 -11.25 2.67
CA ASN A 123 12.85 -11.20 2.69
C ASN A 123 13.38 -9.77 2.91
N LEU A 124 12.80 -8.78 2.24
CA LEU A 124 13.16 -7.38 2.46
C LEU A 124 12.82 -6.93 3.88
N LYS A 125 11.63 -7.27 4.39
CA LYS A 125 11.19 -6.92 5.74
C LYS A 125 12.13 -7.49 6.81
N LEU A 126 12.59 -8.73 6.65
CA LEU A 126 13.59 -9.34 7.52
C LEU A 126 14.93 -8.58 7.47
N ASN A 127 15.40 -8.19 6.29
CA ASN A 127 16.65 -7.43 6.13
C ASN A 127 16.59 -6.03 6.77
N PHE A 128 15.42 -5.38 6.76
CA PHE A 128 15.21 -4.11 7.47
C PHE A 128 15.26 -4.28 8.99
N GLN A 129 14.86 -5.44 9.52
CA GLN A 129 14.88 -5.74 10.95
C GLN A 129 16.26 -6.23 11.43
N THR A 130 17.04 -6.88 10.56
CA THR A 130 18.37 -7.43 10.88
C THR A 130 19.53 -6.49 10.56
N SER A 131 19.31 -5.38 9.85
CA SER A 131 20.34 -4.35 9.64
C SER A 131 20.55 -3.54 10.92
N PRO A 132 21.68 -3.70 11.66
CA PRO A 132 22.03 -2.72 12.67
C PRO A 132 22.22 -1.38 11.96
N ILE A 133 21.69 -0.30 12.52
CA ILE A 133 21.96 1.07 12.05
C ILE A 133 23.46 1.14 11.75
N PRO A 134 23.89 1.44 10.51
CA PRO A 134 25.31 1.51 10.22
C PRO A 134 25.92 2.51 11.20
N PHE A 135 26.94 2.11 11.96
CA PHE A 135 27.62 2.94 12.96
C PHE A 135 27.98 4.34 12.42
N ASN A 136 28.21 4.42 11.11
CA ASN A 136 28.51 5.65 10.39
C ASN A 136 27.34 6.66 10.26
N VAL A 137 26.08 6.21 10.34
CA VAL A 137 24.89 7.08 10.34
C VAL A 137 24.67 7.71 11.71
N LYS A 138 24.94 6.98 12.81
CA LYS A 138 24.88 7.55 14.17
C LYS A 138 25.88 8.69 14.33
N LYS A 139 27.12 8.52 13.85
CA LYS A 139 28.13 9.58 13.89
C LYS A 139 27.69 10.81 13.11
N HIS A 140 27.18 10.64 11.89
CA HIS A 140 26.75 11.75 11.04
C HIS A 140 25.50 12.48 11.57
N LEU A 141 24.59 11.78 12.27
CA LEU A 141 23.43 12.38 12.93
C LEU A 141 23.81 13.10 14.23
N GLU A 142 24.74 12.56 15.02
CA GLU A 142 25.27 13.24 16.21
C GLU A 142 26.07 14.49 15.86
N GLU A 143 26.86 14.46 14.78
CA GLU A 143 27.64 15.61 14.31
C GLU A 143 26.72 16.71 13.74
N LYS A 144 25.69 16.33 12.97
CA LYS A 144 24.67 17.27 12.48
C LYS A 144 23.83 17.86 13.62
N ASN A 145 23.50 17.08 14.66
CA ASN A 145 22.80 17.61 15.83
C ASN A 145 23.67 18.54 16.66
N ARG A 146 24.96 18.25 16.87
CA ARG A 146 25.89 19.18 17.54
C ARG A 146 26.03 20.50 16.78
N GLN A 147 26.19 20.47 15.46
CA GLN A 147 26.28 21.69 14.65
C GLN A 147 24.98 22.51 14.65
N ARG A 148 23.82 21.84 14.74
CA ARG A 148 22.51 22.51 14.78
C ARG A 148 22.21 23.14 16.13
N VAL A 149 22.66 22.54 17.24
CA VAL A 149 22.57 23.10 18.60
C VAL A 149 23.51 24.32 18.73
N PHE A 150 24.76 24.20 18.27
CA PHE A 150 25.73 25.30 18.31
C PHE A 150 25.28 26.53 17.51
N ARG A 151 24.66 26.33 16.34
CA ARG A 151 24.08 27.44 15.54
C ARG A 151 22.84 28.09 16.18
N LYS A 152 22.15 27.42 17.11
CA LYS A 152 21.03 28.02 17.85
C LYS A 152 21.50 28.85 19.04
N GLU A 153 22.62 28.49 19.68
CA GLU A 153 23.18 29.25 20.81
C GLU A 153 23.85 30.57 20.38
N ILE A 154 24.47 30.62 19.20
CA ILE A 154 25.12 31.85 18.68
C ILE A 154 24.08 32.90 18.21
N ARG A 155 22.81 32.53 18.05
CA ARG A 155 21.77 33.44 17.54
C ARG A 155 21.14 34.35 18.63
N TRP A 156 21.70 34.33 19.84
CA TRP A 156 21.28 35.14 21.00
C TRP A 156 22.42 35.97 21.62
N PHE A 157 23.49 36.25 20.84
CA PHE A 157 24.47 37.30 21.13
C PHE A 157 24.53 38.29 19.96
#